data_AF-A0A7W9UFF4-F1
#
_entry.id   AF-A0A7W9UFF4-F1
#
_cell.length_a   1.000
_cell.length_b   1.000
_cell.length_c   1.000
_cell.angle_alpha   90.00
_cell.angle_beta   90.00
_cell.angle_gamma   90.00
#
_symmetry.space_group_name_H-M   'P 1'
#
loop_
_entity.id
_entity.type
_entity.pdbx_description
1 polymer ?
#
loop_
_entity_poly.entity_id
_entity_poly.type
_entity_poly.pdbx_seq_one_letter_code
_entity_poly.pdbx_strand_id
1 'polypeptide(L)'
;MHRSRFTHRLAGALAAGTAVAALAAGPAAADPAPAWNNAVRQLQAAAAGNPAATAAVDRLAAATPPPVLDAALPAQPFQIPAQSDIGRGDGPGVYGSGIALGLDGFRVGFFGGPGTIAPNQSGARLEVLWLNLSNGRSGTTVLTEHQDVPVDTTIRTPVFDPGPGMIVAAVYGTLWHRWPVPVSDANPDGYQYQLGTISVPSFGAVYN
;
A
#
# COMPACT_ATOMS: atom_id res chain seq x y z
N MET A 1 -61.29 -44.88 -0.41
CA MET A 1 -60.52 -45.68 0.56
C MET A 1 -59.03 -45.55 0.22
N HIS A 2 -58.19 -45.38 1.25
CA HIS A 2 -56.71 -45.29 1.29
C HIS A 2 -56.04 -44.09 0.56
N ARG A 3 -55.43 -43.09 1.24
CA ARG A 3 -54.15 -43.07 2.04
C ARG A 3 -52.97 -43.64 1.25
N SER A 4 -51.73 -43.14 1.26
CA SER A 4 -51.02 -41.98 1.79
C SER A 4 -49.52 -42.25 1.53
N ARG A 5 -48.70 -41.19 1.35
CA ARG A 5 -47.22 -41.09 1.52
C ARG A 5 -46.34 -41.82 0.48
N PHE A 6 -45.32 -41.13 -0.02
CA PHE A 6 -43.93 -41.32 0.42
C PHE A 6 -42.98 -40.35 -0.32
N THR A 7 -42.33 -39.48 0.45
CA THR A 7 -41.06 -38.86 0.14
C THR A 7 -39.99 -39.92 -0.10
N HIS A 8 -39.13 -39.76 -1.12
CA HIS A 8 -37.68 -39.93 -0.95
C HIS A 8 -36.88 -39.28 -2.09
N ARG A 9 -35.72 -38.78 -1.68
CA ARG A 9 -34.70 -37.99 -2.38
C ARG A 9 -33.97 -38.83 -3.44
N LEU A 10 -33.48 -38.21 -4.51
CA LEU A 10 -32.18 -38.58 -5.07
C LEU A 10 -31.53 -37.38 -5.77
N ALA A 11 -30.28 -37.14 -5.38
CA ALA A 11 -29.36 -36.20 -5.99
C ALA A 11 -28.96 -36.67 -7.39
N GLY A 12 -28.76 -35.71 -8.30
CA GLY A 12 -28.12 -35.92 -9.60
C GLY A 12 -27.42 -34.63 -10.01
N ALA A 13 -26.10 -34.62 -9.87
CA ALA A 13 -25.22 -33.53 -10.27
C ALA A 13 -24.81 -33.65 -11.75
N LEU A 14 -24.40 -32.50 -12.31
CA LEU A 14 -23.54 -32.28 -13.49
C LEU A 14 -24.16 -32.26 -14.90
N ALA A 15 -24.20 -31.04 -15.46
CA ALA A 15 -23.75 -30.72 -16.83
C ALA A 15 -23.39 -29.22 -16.83
N ALA A 16 -22.12 -28.81 -16.75
CA ALA A 16 -21.17 -28.68 -17.85
C ALA A 16 -21.59 -27.67 -18.94
N GLY A 17 -21.01 -26.47 -18.86
CA GLY A 17 -20.55 -25.70 -20.03
C GLY A 17 -21.58 -24.86 -20.79
N THR A 18 -21.44 -23.54 -20.69
CA THR A 18 -21.12 -22.69 -21.87
C THR A 18 -20.69 -21.31 -21.38
N ALA A 19 -19.39 -21.07 -21.47
CA ALA A 19 -18.86 -19.72 -21.52
C ALA A 19 -19.25 -19.14 -22.89
N VAL A 20 -20.08 -18.10 -22.90
CA VAL A 20 -20.12 -17.15 -24.01
C VAL A 20 -19.45 -15.89 -23.50
N ALA A 21 -18.19 -15.73 -23.93
CA ALA A 21 -17.46 -14.50 -23.86
C ALA A 21 -18.18 -13.46 -24.74
N ALA A 22 -19.03 -12.64 -24.13
CA ALA A 22 -19.40 -11.36 -24.70
C ALA A 22 -18.36 -10.34 -24.23
N LEU A 23 -17.39 -10.06 -25.12
CA LEU A 23 -16.53 -8.89 -25.05
C LEU A 23 -17.42 -7.64 -25.16
N ALA A 24 -17.98 -7.21 -24.04
CA ALA A 24 -18.50 -5.85 -23.89
C ALA A 24 -17.33 -4.98 -23.42
N ALA A 25 -16.56 -4.47 -24.38
CA ALA A 25 -15.77 -3.25 -24.19
C ALA A 25 -16.74 -2.08 -24.01
N GLY A 26 -17.37 -2.00 -22.84
CA GLY A 26 -18.03 -0.79 -22.37
C GLY A 26 -16.96 0.22 -21.95
N PRO A 27 -17.18 1.54 -22.12
CA PRO A 27 -16.29 2.50 -21.52
C PRO A 27 -16.23 2.20 -20.02
N ALA A 28 -15.03 2.17 -19.44
CA ALA A 28 -14.90 2.22 -18.00
C ALA A 28 -15.74 3.41 -17.54
N ALA A 29 -16.87 3.14 -16.89
CA ALA A 29 -17.61 4.18 -16.21
C ALA A 29 -16.60 4.75 -15.21
N ALA A 30 -16.24 6.03 -15.39
CA ALA A 30 -15.46 6.74 -14.41
C ALA A 30 -16.12 6.48 -13.05
N ASP A 31 -15.34 6.08 -12.05
CA ASP A 31 -15.84 5.96 -10.69
C ASP A 31 -16.62 7.23 -10.35
N PRO A 32 -17.82 7.12 -9.75
CA PRO A 32 -18.64 8.29 -9.46
C PRO A 32 -17.80 9.29 -8.66
N ALA A 33 -17.62 10.48 -9.24
CA ALA A 33 -16.81 11.52 -8.62
C ALA A 33 -17.23 11.68 -7.15
N PRO A 34 -16.29 11.63 -6.19
CA PRO A 34 -16.61 11.72 -4.78
C PRO A 34 -17.47 12.95 -4.53
N ALA A 35 -18.66 12.76 -3.96
CA ALA A 35 -19.59 13.84 -3.70
C ALA A 35 -19.13 14.64 -2.46
N TRP A 36 -17.98 15.29 -2.56
CA TRP A 36 -17.31 16.05 -1.49
C TRP A 36 -18.28 16.98 -0.76
N ASN A 37 -19.08 17.74 -1.51
CA ASN A 37 -20.07 18.65 -0.95
C ASN A 37 -21.17 17.93 -0.15
N ASN A 38 -21.53 16.69 -0.51
CA ASN A 38 -22.47 15.88 0.29
C ASN A 38 -21.81 15.41 1.59
N ALA A 39 -20.56 14.94 1.54
CA ALA A 39 -19.82 14.48 2.71
C ALA A 39 -19.60 15.62 3.73
N VAL A 40 -19.17 16.80 3.26
CA VAL A 40 -19.02 17.99 4.12
C VAL A 40 -20.34 18.37 4.78
N ARG A 41 -21.46 18.35 4.05
CA ARG A 41 -22.79 18.63 4.62
C ARG A 41 -23.20 17.63 5.70
N GLN A 42 -22.91 16.33 5.49
CA GLN A 42 -23.19 15.31 6.49
C GLN A 42 -22.32 15.48 7.75
N LEU A 43 -21.05 15.84 7.58
CA LEU A 43 -20.14 16.15 8.69
C LEU A 43 -20.58 17.39 9.47
N GLN A 44 -21.02 18.44 8.78
CA GLN A 44 -21.57 19.64 9.43
C GLN A 44 -22.83 19.32 10.24
N ALA A 45 -23.73 18.49 9.71
CA ALA A 45 -24.91 18.04 10.44
C ALA A 45 -24.53 17.20 11.68
N ALA A 46 -23.54 16.32 11.57
CA ALA A 46 -23.05 15.51 12.69
C ALA A 46 -22.29 16.33 13.76
N ALA A 47 -21.66 17.43 13.37
CA ALA A 47 -20.94 18.33 14.28
C ALA A 47 -21.86 19.33 15.03
N ALA A 48 -23.15 19.37 14.69
CA ALA A 48 -24.10 20.32 15.26
C ALA A 48 -24.15 20.23 16.80
N GLY A 49 -24.11 21.39 17.46
CA GLY A 49 -24.09 21.47 18.93
C GLY A 49 -22.70 21.30 19.56
N ASN A 50 -21.65 21.02 18.78
CA ASN A 50 -20.26 21.02 19.23
C ASN A 50 -19.45 22.11 18.50
N PRO A 51 -19.10 23.22 19.18
CA PRO A 51 -18.37 24.34 18.57
C PRO A 51 -17.00 23.96 18.02
N ALA A 52 -16.27 23.07 18.69
CA ALA A 52 -14.94 22.64 18.25
C ALA A 52 -15.01 21.73 17.01
N ALA A 53 -15.98 20.82 16.97
CA ALA A 53 -16.22 19.96 15.81
C ALA A 53 -16.68 20.77 14.60
N THR A 54 -17.56 21.74 14.80
CA THR A 54 -18.03 22.65 13.74
C THR A 54 -16.86 23.43 13.14
N ALA A 55 -16.02 24.04 13.99
CA ALA A 55 -14.84 24.77 13.55
C ALA A 55 -13.77 23.89 12.85
N ALA A 56 -13.73 22.59 13.13
CA ALA A 56 -12.86 21.65 12.42
C ALA A 56 -13.40 21.33 11.02
N VAL A 57 -14.70 21.08 10.89
CA VAL A 57 -15.35 20.82 9.60
C VAL A 57 -15.31 22.05 8.69
N ASP A 58 -15.48 23.25 9.23
CA ASP A 58 -15.39 24.50 8.45
C ASP A 58 -13.97 24.75 7.92
N ARG A 59 -12.93 24.46 8.72
CA ARG A 59 -11.54 24.52 8.25
C ARG A 59 -11.25 23.50 7.16
N LEU A 60 -11.80 22.28 7.28
CA LEU A 60 -11.69 21.25 6.25
C LEU A 60 -12.39 21.66 4.95
N ALA A 61 -13.58 22.27 5.04
CA ALA A 61 -14.33 22.77 3.89
C ALA A 61 -13.63 23.96 3.20
N ALA A 62 -12.91 24.77 3.96
CA ALA A 62 -12.15 25.91 3.46
C ALA A 62 -10.73 25.56 2.95
N ALA A 63 -10.27 24.32 3.15
CA ALA A 63 -8.94 23.89 2.72
C ALA A 63 -8.84 23.92 1.18
N THR A 64 -7.84 24.65 0.67
CA THR A 64 -7.47 24.68 -0.75
C THR A 64 -5.99 24.29 -0.88
N PRO A 65 -5.63 23.34 -1.78
CA PRO A 65 -6.52 22.61 -2.69
C PRO A 65 -7.52 21.71 -1.93
N PRO A 66 -8.62 21.27 -2.57
CA PRO A 66 -9.53 20.29 -1.98
C PRO A 66 -8.73 19.11 -1.40
N PRO A 67 -9.21 18.50 -0.31
CA PRO A 67 -8.47 17.41 0.33
C PRO A 67 -8.17 16.32 -0.69
N VAL A 68 -6.94 15.85 -0.63
CA VAL A 68 -6.38 14.88 -1.56
C VAL A 68 -7.31 13.66 -1.56
N LEU A 69 -8.04 13.45 -2.66
CA LEU A 69 -8.94 12.31 -2.83
C LEU A 69 -8.14 11.00 -2.90
N ASP A 70 -6.89 11.12 -3.36
CA ASP A 70 -5.83 10.11 -3.32
C ASP A 70 -4.78 10.48 -2.28
N ALA A 71 -5.21 10.70 -1.04
CA ALA A 71 -4.25 10.83 0.05
C ALA A 71 -3.63 9.45 0.29
N ALA A 72 -2.33 9.32 0.05
CA ALA A 72 -1.57 8.22 0.64
C ALA A 72 -1.82 8.28 2.15
N LEU A 73 -2.59 7.32 2.67
CA LEU A 73 -2.81 7.21 4.09
C LEU A 73 -1.43 7.12 4.75
N PRO A 74 -1.23 7.71 5.94
CA PRO A 74 0.05 7.57 6.62
C PRO A 74 0.35 6.08 6.70
N ALA A 75 1.52 5.71 6.19
CA ALA A 75 1.99 4.34 6.23
C ALA A 75 1.77 3.80 7.64
N GLN A 76 1.19 2.60 7.79
CA GLN A 76 1.15 1.97 9.10
C GLN A 76 2.53 1.37 9.33
N PRO A 77 3.39 2.01 10.16
CA PRO A 77 4.74 1.51 10.33
C PRO A 77 4.67 0.16 11.04
N PHE A 78 5.50 -0.77 10.58
CA PHE A 78 5.83 -1.99 11.28
C PHE A 78 6.37 -1.66 12.67
N GLN A 79 5.99 -2.50 13.64
CA GLN A 79 6.32 -2.29 15.05
C GLN A 79 7.82 -2.37 15.31
N ILE A 80 8.53 -3.18 14.52
CA ILE A 80 9.99 -3.27 14.56
C ILE A 80 10.55 -2.64 13.28
N PRO A 81 11.30 -1.53 13.38
CA PRO A 81 11.89 -0.88 12.22
C PRO A 81 13.02 -1.73 11.63
N ALA A 82 13.31 -1.50 10.35
CA ALA A 82 14.47 -2.08 9.69
C ALA A 82 15.75 -1.39 10.17
N GLN A 83 16.87 -2.10 10.12
CA GLN A 83 18.19 -1.48 10.15
C GLN A 83 18.84 -1.67 8.79
N SER A 84 19.51 -0.64 8.28
CA SER A 84 20.43 -0.80 7.17
C SER A 84 21.84 -0.41 7.57
N ASP A 85 22.79 -1.04 6.91
CA ASP A 85 24.24 -0.78 7.00
C ASP A 85 24.65 0.65 6.61
N ILE A 86 23.77 1.42 5.99
CA ILE A 86 23.96 2.82 5.63
C ILE A 86 22.93 3.71 6.32
N GLY A 87 23.26 4.98 6.54
CA GLY A 87 22.54 5.90 7.43
C GLY A 87 22.65 7.35 6.96
N ARG A 88 21.90 8.26 7.60
CA ARG A 88 22.04 9.72 7.41
C ARG A 88 23.35 10.17 8.09
N GLY A 89 24.49 9.74 7.54
CA GLY A 89 25.84 9.87 8.11
C GLY A 89 26.73 8.68 7.72
N ASP A 90 27.92 8.58 8.33
CA ASP A 90 28.95 7.60 7.94
C ASP A 90 28.73 6.17 8.48
N GLY A 91 27.49 5.79 8.84
CA GLY A 91 27.23 4.50 9.49
C GLY A 91 25.78 4.04 9.41
N PRO A 92 25.44 2.90 10.05
CA PRO A 92 24.11 2.28 9.96
C PRO A 92 22.95 3.18 10.38
N GLY A 93 21.78 2.96 9.76
CA GLY A 93 20.55 3.72 10.02
C GLY A 93 19.35 2.83 10.37
N VAL A 94 18.34 3.45 10.98
CA VAL A 94 17.04 2.83 11.31
C VAL A 94 15.98 3.36 10.35
N TYR A 95 15.14 2.46 9.82
CA TYR A 95 14.18 2.76 8.75
C TYR A 95 12.79 2.20 9.01
N GLY A 96 11.78 2.92 8.49
CA GLY A 96 10.40 2.46 8.53
C GLY A 96 10.10 1.50 7.39
N SER A 97 9.21 0.56 7.65
CA SER A 97 8.46 -0.17 6.62
C SER A 97 7.04 -0.35 7.15
N GLY A 98 6.10 -0.82 6.35
CA GLY A 98 4.69 -0.76 6.74
C GLY A 98 3.73 -1.10 5.62
N ILE A 99 2.43 -0.94 5.87
CA ILE A 99 1.48 -0.90 4.76
C ILE A 99 1.56 0.47 4.09
N ALA A 100 1.70 0.49 2.77
CA ALA A 100 1.42 1.67 1.96
C ALA A 100 -0.08 1.69 1.67
N LEU A 101 -0.88 2.19 2.61
CA LEU A 101 -2.34 2.21 2.51
C LEU A 101 -2.80 3.25 1.47
N GLY A 102 -3.78 2.87 0.63
CA GLY A 102 -4.70 3.82 -0.01
C GLY A 102 -4.29 4.44 -1.35
N LEU A 103 -3.73 3.66 -2.28
CA LEU A 103 -3.60 4.13 -3.68
C LEU A 103 -4.41 3.29 -4.69
N ASP A 104 -4.56 1.97 -4.47
CA ASP A 104 -5.22 1.05 -5.42
C ASP A 104 -5.33 -0.41 -4.91
N GLY A 105 -5.10 -0.68 -3.62
CA GLY A 105 -5.19 -2.02 -3.02
C GLY A 105 -4.19 -2.26 -1.89
N PHE A 106 -4.03 -3.53 -1.47
CA PHE A 106 -3.07 -3.90 -0.42
C PHE A 106 -1.63 -3.89 -0.97
N ARG A 107 -0.76 -3.14 -0.29
CA ARG A 107 0.65 -2.96 -0.66
C ARG A 107 1.51 -2.87 0.59
N VAL A 108 2.70 -3.45 0.53
CA VAL A 108 3.74 -3.22 1.55
C VAL A 108 4.73 -2.20 1.03
N GLY A 109 5.11 -1.26 1.87
CA GLY A 109 6.08 -0.22 1.55
C GLY A 109 7.28 -0.24 2.50
N PHE A 110 8.41 0.20 1.98
CA PHE A 110 9.57 0.62 2.74
C PHE A 110 9.64 2.16 2.68
N PHE A 111 9.84 2.79 3.84
CA PHE A 111 9.71 4.23 4.03
C PHE A 111 10.98 4.80 4.64
N GLY A 112 11.62 5.69 3.89
CA GLY A 112 12.84 6.36 4.30
C GLY A 112 14.09 5.67 3.76
N GLY A 113 15.25 6.13 4.25
CA GLY A 113 16.55 5.81 3.70
C GLY A 113 17.54 6.95 3.98
N PRO A 114 18.85 6.74 3.80
CA PRO A 114 19.74 7.88 3.64
C PRO A 114 19.48 8.50 2.27
N GLY A 115 18.83 9.66 2.25
CA GLY A 115 18.45 10.32 1.01
C GLY A 115 17.18 9.75 0.37
N THR A 116 17.17 9.68 -0.96
CA THR A 116 16.02 9.28 -1.79
C THR A 116 16.24 7.89 -2.39
N ILE A 117 15.16 7.22 -2.77
CA ILE A 117 15.29 5.94 -3.49
C ILE A 117 15.78 6.22 -4.91
N ALA A 118 16.80 5.48 -5.36
CA ALA A 118 17.34 5.67 -6.70
C ALA A 118 16.34 5.17 -7.77
N PRO A 119 16.15 5.90 -8.91
CA PRO A 119 15.29 5.49 -10.03
C PRO A 119 15.62 4.08 -10.53
N ASN A 120 16.92 3.80 -10.64
CA ASN A 120 17.44 2.53 -11.09
C ASN A 120 17.78 1.63 -9.90
N GLN A 121 17.07 0.51 -9.78
CA GLN A 121 17.29 -0.52 -8.75
C GLN A 121 18.07 -1.74 -9.27
N SER A 122 18.74 -1.63 -10.42
CA SER A 122 19.49 -2.74 -11.01
C SER A 122 20.53 -3.31 -10.04
N GLY A 123 20.50 -4.63 -9.84
CA GLY A 123 21.38 -5.34 -8.92
C GLY A 123 21.00 -5.25 -7.44
N ALA A 124 19.99 -4.44 -7.08
CA ALA A 124 19.36 -4.45 -5.77
C ALA A 124 18.07 -5.29 -5.79
N ARG A 125 17.69 -5.84 -4.64
CA ARG A 125 16.44 -6.59 -4.49
C ARG A 125 15.92 -6.47 -3.07
N LEU A 126 14.87 -5.67 -2.90
CA LEU A 126 14.15 -5.51 -1.64
C LEU A 126 12.86 -6.34 -1.70
N GLU A 127 12.60 -7.15 -0.69
CA GLU A 127 11.46 -8.07 -0.64
C GLU A 127 10.73 -8.00 0.69
N VAL A 128 9.44 -8.33 0.64
CA VAL A 128 8.66 -8.66 1.82
C VAL A 128 8.33 -10.15 1.81
N LEU A 129 8.58 -10.84 2.93
CA LEU A 129 7.97 -12.13 3.27
C LEU A 129 6.72 -11.86 4.09
N TRP A 130 5.60 -12.53 3.78
CA TRP A 130 4.35 -12.33 4.50
C TRP A 130 3.59 -13.64 4.75
N LEU A 131 2.77 -13.64 5.80
CA LEU A 131 1.88 -14.74 6.19
C LEU A 131 0.56 -14.15 6.72
N ASN A 132 -0.55 -14.60 6.17
CA ASN A 132 -1.90 -14.36 6.68
C ASN A 132 -2.25 -15.41 7.73
N LEU A 133 -2.32 -15.00 9.00
CA LEU A 133 -2.62 -15.87 10.14
C LEU A 133 -4.08 -16.36 10.16
N SER A 134 -4.98 -15.66 9.46
CA SER A 134 -6.41 -15.98 9.44
C SER A 134 -6.78 -17.05 8.41
N ASN A 135 -5.98 -17.22 7.35
CA ASN A 135 -6.29 -18.17 6.28
C ASN A 135 -5.08 -19.02 5.80
N GLY A 136 -3.88 -18.79 6.33
CA GLY A 136 -2.68 -19.56 6.03
C GLY A 136 -1.99 -19.21 4.71
N ARG A 137 -2.48 -18.22 3.94
CA ARG A 137 -1.81 -17.76 2.72
C ARG A 137 -0.49 -17.09 3.07
N SER A 138 0.54 -17.31 2.27
CA SER A 138 1.87 -16.72 2.45
C SER A 138 2.58 -16.53 1.13
N GLY A 139 3.65 -15.75 1.12
CA GLY A 139 4.48 -15.56 -0.06
C GLY A 139 5.58 -14.55 0.14
N THR A 140 6.33 -14.33 -0.93
CA THR A 140 7.28 -13.22 -1.05
C THR A 140 6.84 -12.26 -2.14
N THR A 141 7.13 -10.98 -1.98
CA THR A 141 6.79 -9.96 -2.98
C THR A 141 7.91 -8.92 -3.03
N VAL A 142 8.36 -8.60 -4.24
CA VAL A 142 9.44 -7.63 -4.44
C VAL A 142 8.87 -6.21 -4.34
N LEU A 143 9.61 -5.32 -3.68
CA LEU A 143 9.31 -3.90 -3.64
C LEU A 143 9.99 -3.25 -4.87
N THR A 144 9.20 -2.84 -5.84
CA THR A 144 9.67 -2.33 -7.15
C THR A 144 9.03 -1.02 -7.55
N GLU A 145 7.87 -0.68 -7.00
CA GLU A 145 7.13 0.52 -7.38
C GLU A 145 7.56 1.72 -6.55
N HIS A 146 8.07 2.74 -7.22
CA HIS A 146 8.47 4.01 -6.61
C HIS A 146 8.45 5.12 -7.67
N GLN A 147 8.42 6.38 -7.24
CA GLN A 147 8.53 7.51 -8.16
C GLN A 147 9.91 8.17 -8.07
N ASP A 148 10.44 8.55 -9.23
CA ASP A 148 11.69 9.31 -9.33
C ASP A 148 11.46 10.79 -8.95
N VAL A 149 11.10 11.03 -7.70
CA VAL A 149 10.82 12.36 -7.16
C VAL A 149 11.71 12.57 -5.94
N PRO A 150 12.46 13.69 -5.83
CA PRO A 150 13.38 13.92 -4.72
C PRO A 150 12.75 13.93 -3.31
N VAL A 151 11.42 14.01 -3.21
CA VAL A 151 10.70 13.94 -1.93
C VAL A 151 10.06 12.57 -1.69
N ASP A 152 9.99 11.70 -2.70
CA ASP A 152 9.50 10.34 -2.53
C ASP A 152 10.64 9.45 -2.03
N THR A 153 10.60 9.14 -0.75
CA THR A 153 11.56 8.24 -0.10
C THR A 153 10.93 6.86 0.11
N THR A 154 10.02 6.45 -0.78
CA THR A 154 9.25 5.21 -0.61
C THR A 154 9.44 4.27 -1.79
N ILE A 155 9.51 2.98 -1.51
CA ILE A 155 9.43 1.90 -2.51
C ILE A 155 8.42 0.87 -2.02
N ARG A 156 7.64 0.29 -2.93
CA ARG A 156 6.43 -0.45 -2.61
C ARG A 156 6.33 -1.72 -3.45
N THR A 157 5.62 -2.70 -2.94
CA THR A 157 5.15 -3.81 -3.77
C THR A 157 4.15 -3.30 -4.81
N PRO A 158 3.98 -4.04 -5.92
CA PRO A 158 2.73 -4.01 -6.68
C PRO A 158 1.53 -4.34 -5.78
N VAL A 159 0.33 -4.02 -6.26
CA VAL A 159 -0.91 -4.46 -5.61
C VAL A 159 -0.95 -5.99 -5.61
N PHE A 160 -1.26 -6.57 -4.45
CA PHE A 160 -1.50 -8.00 -4.33
C PHE A 160 -2.62 -8.29 -3.33
N ASP A 161 -3.19 -9.49 -3.41
CA ASP A 161 -4.24 -9.94 -2.49
C ASP A 161 -3.69 -10.99 -1.51
N PRO A 162 -3.49 -10.64 -0.22
CA PRO A 162 -3.15 -11.61 0.81
C PRO A 162 -4.38 -12.31 1.42
N GLY A 163 -5.59 -11.97 0.99
CA GLY A 163 -6.86 -12.35 1.60
C GLY A 163 -7.18 -11.54 2.87
N PRO A 164 -8.40 -11.65 3.40
CA PRO A 164 -8.80 -10.93 4.61
C PRO A 164 -8.10 -11.49 5.86
N GLY A 165 -7.85 -10.63 6.84
CA GLY A 165 -7.37 -11.00 8.18
C GLY A 165 -5.99 -10.45 8.55
N MET A 166 -5.40 -11.03 9.58
CA MET A 166 -4.14 -10.54 10.14
C MET A 166 -2.95 -11.04 9.33
N ILE A 167 -2.18 -10.11 8.77
CA ILE A 167 -0.94 -10.35 8.05
C ILE A 167 0.24 -10.04 8.96
N VAL A 168 1.18 -10.96 9.08
CA VAL A 168 2.52 -10.71 9.62
C VAL A 168 3.53 -10.67 8.48
N ALA A 169 4.47 -9.74 8.52
CA ALA A 169 5.39 -9.51 7.42
C ALA A 169 6.77 -9.05 7.89
N ALA A 170 7.78 -9.36 7.06
CA ALA A 170 9.16 -8.95 7.25
C ALA A 170 9.76 -8.42 5.93
N VAL A 171 10.30 -7.19 5.94
CA VAL A 171 10.99 -6.60 4.78
C VAL A 171 12.50 -6.76 4.92
N TYR A 172 13.16 -7.29 3.90
CA TYR A 172 14.60 -7.61 3.89
C TYR A 172 15.18 -7.44 2.47
N GLY A 173 16.51 -7.43 2.37
CA GLY A 173 17.23 -7.39 1.08
C GLY A 173 18.07 -6.14 0.90
N THR A 174 18.17 -5.66 -0.33
CA THR A 174 19.02 -4.50 -0.69
C THR A 174 18.25 -3.47 -1.50
N LEU A 175 18.67 -2.20 -1.41
CA LEU A 175 18.03 -1.05 -2.06
C LEU A 175 19.08 -0.01 -2.43
N TRP A 176 19.01 0.53 -3.64
CA TRP A 176 19.84 1.67 -4.03
C TRP A 176 19.23 2.97 -3.52
N HIS A 177 20.07 3.75 -2.86
CA HIS A 177 19.79 5.12 -2.44
C HIS A 177 20.60 6.11 -3.25
N ARG A 178 20.13 7.35 -3.30
CA ARG A 178 20.88 8.48 -3.83
C ARG A 178 20.64 9.77 -3.06
N TRP A 179 21.59 10.69 -3.11
CA TRP A 179 21.43 12.05 -2.57
C TRP A 179 22.09 13.10 -3.47
N PRO A 180 21.59 14.34 -3.44
CA PRO A 180 22.17 15.43 -4.21
C PRO A 180 23.61 15.72 -3.78
N VAL A 181 24.48 15.87 -4.78
CA VAL A 181 25.88 16.31 -4.64
C VAL A 181 26.19 17.32 -5.76
N PRO A 182 27.24 18.15 -5.63
CA PRO A 182 27.66 19.02 -6.73
C PRO A 182 27.96 18.23 -8.00
N VAL A 183 27.51 18.74 -9.14
CA VAL A 183 27.80 18.17 -10.46
C VAL A 183 29.31 18.13 -10.69
N SER A 184 29.81 16.97 -11.11
CA SER A 184 31.22 16.70 -11.36
C SER A 184 31.38 15.55 -12.35
N ASP A 185 32.58 15.30 -12.86
CA ASP A 185 32.83 14.15 -13.75
C ASP A 185 32.48 12.81 -13.10
N ALA A 186 32.61 12.70 -11.77
CA ALA A 186 32.23 11.51 -11.01
C ALA A 186 30.72 11.40 -10.73
N ASN A 187 29.99 12.53 -10.74
CA ASN A 187 28.55 12.59 -10.49
C ASN A 187 27.90 13.52 -11.53
N PRO A 188 27.81 13.10 -12.80
CA PRO A 188 27.39 13.97 -13.90
C PRO A 188 25.91 14.38 -13.81
N ASP A 189 25.09 13.58 -13.12
CA ASP A 189 23.68 13.84 -12.84
C ASP A 189 23.44 14.59 -11.52
N GLY A 190 24.52 14.94 -10.79
CA GLY A 190 24.43 15.61 -9.49
C GLY A 190 23.95 14.68 -8.37
N TYR A 191 24.06 13.36 -8.53
CA TYR A 191 23.71 12.40 -7.50
C TYR A 191 24.85 11.44 -7.19
N GLN A 192 25.05 11.19 -5.91
CA GLN A 192 25.84 10.08 -5.44
C GLN A 192 24.91 8.91 -5.12
N TYR A 193 25.30 7.70 -5.52
CA TYR A 193 24.53 6.47 -5.32
C TYR A 193 25.22 5.54 -4.33
N GLN A 194 24.44 4.89 -3.48
CA GLN A 194 24.95 3.89 -2.55
C GLN A 194 23.94 2.75 -2.36
N LEU A 195 24.45 1.52 -2.38
CA LEU A 195 23.66 0.34 -2.11
C LEU A 195 23.55 0.17 -0.59
N GLY A 196 22.32 0.11 -0.09
CA GLY A 196 22.04 -0.27 1.28
C GLY A 196 21.60 -1.73 1.37
N THR A 197 22.05 -2.40 2.42
CA THR A 197 21.59 -3.73 2.85
C THR A 197 20.75 -3.57 4.10
N ILE A 198 19.55 -4.15 4.09
CA ILE A 198 18.72 -4.30 5.29
C ILE A 198 19.36 -5.38 6.17
N SER A 199 20.18 -4.95 7.13
CA SER A 199 20.93 -5.81 8.05
C SER A 199 20.04 -6.43 9.13
N VAL A 200 18.99 -5.72 9.54
CA VAL A 200 17.91 -6.25 10.38
C VAL A 200 16.59 -6.02 9.66
N PRO A 201 15.83 -7.08 9.33
CA PRO A 201 14.53 -6.91 8.73
C PRO A 201 13.61 -6.09 9.63
N SER A 202 12.76 -5.27 9.03
CA SER A 202 11.62 -4.70 9.75
C SER A 202 10.53 -5.75 9.90
N PHE A 203 9.82 -5.77 11.03
CA PHE A 203 8.74 -6.72 11.28
C PHE A 203 7.46 -6.01 11.70
N GLY A 204 6.34 -6.45 11.13
CA GLY A 204 5.06 -5.96 11.60
C GLY A 204 3.87 -6.87 11.39
N ALA A 205 2.82 -6.56 12.13
CA ALA A 205 1.52 -7.19 12.06
C ALA A 205 0.46 -6.15 11.72
N VAL A 206 -0.34 -6.45 10.72
CA VAL A 206 -1.30 -5.52 10.13
C VAL A 206 -2.57 -6.24 9.70
N TYR A 207 -3.71 -5.56 9.72
CA TYR A 207 -5.01 -6.14 9.38
C TYR A 207 -5.44 -5.70 7.98
N ASN A 208 -5.82 -6.67 7.13
CA ASN A 208 -6.37 -6.45 5.79
C ASN A 208 -7.87 -6.79 5.76
#